data_AF-A0A2T1ENW5-F1
#
_entry.id   AF-A0A2T1ENW5-F1
#
_cell.length_a   1.000
_cell.length_b   1.000
_cell.length_c   1.000
_cell.angle_alpha   90.00
_cell.angle_beta   90.00
_cell.angle_gamma   90.00
#
_symmetry.space_group_name_H-M   'P 1'
#
loop_
_entity.id
_entity.type
_entity.pdbx_description
1 polymer ?
#
loop_
_entity_poly.entity_id
_entity_poly.type
_entity_poly.pdbx_seq_one_letter_code
_entity_poly.pdbx_strand_id
1 'polypeptide(L)'
;MGKSIALQGEVVAIPGAMPYPPAQTGAWMPLPIQVKAYPKLKVGGRAVIYEAECRFMFTGANATGAPVSGHETVKLTAKRTKLQKKVLVQGDMMQSPYGNQLKVVTMSKVKTT
;
A
#
# COMPACT_ATOMS: atom_id res chain seq x y z
N MET A 1 -19.23 8.27 -13.68
CA MET A 1 -17.81 8.67 -13.80
C MET A 1 -16.94 7.44 -13.55
N GLY A 2 -15.99 7.13 -14.45
CA GLY A 2 -15.09 5.97 -14.29
C GLY A 2 -13.94 6.26 -13.32
N LYS A 3 -13.45 5.24 -12.60
CA LYS A 3 -12.26 5.37 -11.75
C LYS A 3 -11.00 5.16 -12.58
N SER A 4 -9.94 5.92 -12.25
CA SER A 4 -8.63 5.76 -12.88
C SER A 4 -7.96 4.46 -12.46
N ILE A 5 -7.32 3.78 -13.39
CA ILE A 5 -6.57 2.54 -13.14
C ILE A 5 -5.19 2.87 -12.58
N ALA A 6 -4.77 2.17 -11.54
CA ALA A 6 -3.46 2.32 -10.93
C ALA A 6 -2.35 1.72 -11.80
N LEU A 7 -1.28 2.48 -11.97
CA LEU A 7 -0.05 2.06 -12.63
C LEU A 7 1.07 1.84 -11.61
N GLN A 8 2.10 1.08 -12.00
CA GLN A 8 3.30 0.90 -11.19
C GLN A 8 3.91 2.25 -10.78
N GLY A 9 4.03 2.50 -9.47
CA GLY A 9 4.51 3.76 -8.90
C GLY A 9 3.40 4.74 -8.47
N GLU A 10 2.13 4.38 -8.62
CA GLU A 10 0.98 5.20 -8.14
C GLU A 10 0.40 4.70 -6.82
N VAL A 11 1.18 3.94 -6.05
CA VAL A 11 0.83 3.50 -4.70
C VAL A 11 1.80 4.15 -3.73
N VAL A 12 1.26 4.70 -2.66
CA VAL A 12 2.04 5.26 -1.56
C VAL A 12 1.86 4.45 -0.29
N ALA A 13 2.93 4.35 0.48
CA ALA A 13 2.95 3.76 1.81
C ALA A 13 2.96 4.89 2.85
N ILE A 14 2.04 4.85 3.79
CA ILE A 14 1.87 5.86 4.83
C ILE A 14 2.05 5.14 6.17
N PRO A 15 3.11 5.45 6.93
CA PRO A 15 3.32 4.88 8.26
C PRO A 15 2.20 5.24 9.23
N GLY A 16 1.83 4.28 10.07
CA GLY A 16 0.90 4.47 11.17
C GLY A 16 1.55 5.12 12.39
N ALA A 17 0.71 5.53 13.34
CA ALA A 17 1.14 6.15 14.59
C ALA A 17 1.06 5.20 15.81
N MET A 18 0.38 4.05 15.68
CA MET A 18 0.22 3.14 16.81
C MET A 18 1.50 2.32 17.03
N PRO A 19 2.10 2.35 18.23
CA PRO A 19 3.32 1.59 18.51
C PRO A 19 3.13 0.08 18.39
N TYR A 20 4.20 -0.62 18.02
CA TYR A 20 4.24 -2.08 18.06
C TYR A 20 4.41 -2.57 19.50
N PRO A 21 3.48 -3.37 20.07
CA PRO A 21 3.62 -3.87 21.43
C PRO A 21 4.92 -4.69 21.62
N PRO A 22 5.63 -4.52 22.74
CA PRO A 22 5.29 -3.73 23.93
C PRO A 22 5.86 -2.29 23.93
N ALA A 23 6.16 -1.71 22.77
CA ALA A 23 6.69 -0.35 22.69
C ALA A 23 5.65 0.69 23.15
N GLN A 24 6.11 1.73 23.83
CA GLN A 24 5.33 2.92 24.17
C GLN A 24 5.66 4.10 23.27
N THR A 25 6.85 4.09 22.67
CA THR A 25 7.32 5.11 21.73
C THR A 25 8.02 4.43 20.55
N GLY A 26 8.11 5.11 19.42
CA GLY A 26 8.82 4.64 18.24
C GLY A 26 8.17 5.13 16.95
N ALA A 27 8.67 4.65 15.82
CA ALA A 27 8.17 5.01 14.51
C ALA A 27 8.13 3.79 13.59
N TRP A 28 7.16 3.81 12.68
CA TRP A 28 7.10 2.92 11.54
C TRP A 28 7.82 3.54 10.34
N MET A 29 8.60 2.73 9.64
CA MET A 29 9.27 3.10 8.40
C MET A 29 8.83 2.14 7.28
N PRO A 30 8.34 2.66 6.15
CA PRO A 30 7.94 1.82 5.03
C PRO A 30 9.20 1.34 4.28
N LEU A 31 9.22 0.05 3.93
CA LEU A 31 10.17 -0.48 2.96
C LEU A 31 9.65 -0.30 1.52
N PRO A 32 10.49 -0.50 0.49
CA PRO A 32 10.06 -0.37 -0.90
C PRO A 32 8.80 -1.19 -1.21
N ILE A 33 7.83 -0.54 -1.86
CA ILE A 33 6.56 -1.16 -2.25
C ILE A 33 6.82 -2.16 -3.38
N GLN A 34 6.39 -3.40 -3.17
CA GLN A 34 6.37 -4.44 -4.19
C GLN A 34 5.00 -4.43 -4.87
N VAL A 35 4.98 -4.55 -6.21
CA VAL A 35 3.73 -4.57 -6.98
C VAL A 35 3.64 -5.80 -7.87
N LYS A 36 2.43 -6.32 -8.05
CA LYS A 36 2.15 -7.26 -9.14
C LYS A 36 1.33 -6.57 -10.21
N ALA A 37 1.82 -6.71 -11.43
CA ALA A 37 1.28 -6.03 -12.60
C ALA A 37 0.89 -7.02 -13.69
N TYR A 38 -0.02 -6.59 -14.57
CA TYR A 38 -0.29 -7.28 -15.82
C TYR A 38 0.72 -6.84 -16.89
N PRO A 39 1.66 -7.69 -17.32
CA PRO A 39 2.75 -7.27 -18.22
C PRO A 39 2.24 -6.82 -19.60
N LYS A 40 1.10 -7.37 -20.04
CA LYS A 40 0.45 -7.06 -21.32
C LYS A 40 -0.53 -5.89 -21.25
N LEU A 41 -0.96 -5.48 -20.05
CA LEU A 41 -1.89 -4.37 -19.89
C LEU A 41 -1.10 -3.14 -19.46
N LYS A 42 -0.81 -2.27 -20.42
CA LYS A 42 -0.03 -1.05 -20.20
C LYS A 42 -0.85 0.18 -20.56
N VAL A 43 -0.63 1.27 -19.83
CA VAL A 43 -1.15 2.59 -20.18
C VAL A 43 0.00 3.59 -20.10
N GLY A 44 0.24 4.34 -21.18
CA GLY A 44 1.40 5.24 -21.26
C GLY A 44 2.73 4.53 -21.01
N GLY A 45 2.88 3.27 -21.48
CA GLY A 45 4.08 2.45 -21.28
C GLY A 45 4.23 1.81 -19.90
N ARG A 46 3.43 2.18 -18.90
CA ARG A 46 3.48 1.63 -17.53
C ARG A 46 2.49 0.48 -17.37
N ALA A 47 2.90 -0.58 -16.68
CA ALA A 47 2.04 -1.73 -16.44
C ALA A 47 0.94 -1.40 -15.41
N VAL A 48 -0.26 -1.90 -15.69
CA VAL A 48 -1.40 -1.84 -14.77
C VAL A 48 -1.19 -2.82 -13.63
N ILE A 49 -1.39 -2.36 -12.39
CA ILE A 49 -1.21 -3.16 -11.19
C ILE A 49 -2.53 -3.71 -10.63
N TYR A 50 -2.47 -4.89 -10.02
CA TYR A 50 -3.62 -5.54 -9.37
C TYR A 50 -3.35 -5.89 -7.90
N GLU A 51 -2.11 -5.77 -7.46
CA GLU A 51 -1.68 -6.01 -6.08
C GLU A 51 -0.50 -5.11 -5.76
N ALA A 52 -0.49 -4.56 -4.56
CA ALA A 52 0.63 -3.84 -3.97
C ALA A 52 0.85 -4.33 -2.54
N GLU A 53 2.10 -4.46 -2.14
CA GLU A 53 2.51 -4.93 -0.82
C GLU A 53 3.66 -4.07 -0.31
N CYS A 54 3.60 -3.70 0.97
CA CYS A 54 4.67 -2.98 1.63
C CYS A 54 4.86 -3.55 3.03
N ARG A 55 6.11 -3.87 3.34
CA ARG A 55 6.53 -4.20 4.69
C ARG A 55 6.91 -2.91 5.40
N PHE A 56 6.35 -2.72 6.58
CA PHE A 56 6.70 -1.64 7.49
C PHE A 56 7.58 -2.23 8.60
N MET A 57 8.66 -1.53 8.93
CA MET A 57 9.54 -1.86 10.03
C MET A 57 9.30 -0.87 11.17
N PHE A 58 9.16 -1.37 12.39
CA PHE A 58 9.03 -0.54 13.59
C PHE A 58 10.32 -0.55 14.39
N THR A 59 10.73 0.62 14.86
CA THR A 59 11.79 0.77 15.87
C THR A 59 11.32 1.73 16.95
N GLY A 60 11.46 1.33 18.20
CA GLY A 60 11.00 2.09 19.34
C GLY A 60 11.56 1.60 20.67
N ALA A 61 10.92 1.99 21.76
CA ALA A 61 11.28 1.58 23.11
C ALA A 61 10.04 1.31 23.99
N ASN A 62 10.17 0.40 24.95
CA ASN A 62 9.16 0.13 25.97
C ASN A 62 9.26 1.13 27.15
N ALA A 63 8.47 0.89 28.20
CA ALA A 63 8.43 1.74 29.40
C ALA A 63 9.77 1.84 30.16
N THR A 64 10.64 0.84 30.04
CA THR A 64 11.95 0.81 30.71
C THR A 64 13.06 1.39 29.83
N GLY A 65 12.73 1.92 28.64
CA GLY A 65 13.69 2.38 27.64
C GLY A 65 14.39 1.25 26.87
N ALA A 66 13.96 -0.01 27.04
CA ALA A 66 14.54 -1.12 26.30
C ALA A 66 14.08 -1.07 24.83
N PRO A 67 14.99 -1.33 23.86
CA PRO A 67 14.65 -1.25 22.45
C PRO A 67 13.63 -2.32 22.07
N VAL A 68 12.65 -1.92 21.26
CA VAL A 68 11.63 -2.80 20.69
C VAL A 68 11.64 -2.63 19.18
N SER A 69 11.74 -3.76 18.47
CA SER A 69 11.61 -3.82 17.02
C SER A 69 10.41 -4.67 16.63
N GLY A 70 9.72 -4.26 15.57
CA GLY A 70 8.58 -4.99 15.02
C GLY A 70 8.54 -4.88 13.51
N HIS A 71 7.64 -5.63 12.89
CA HIS A 71 7.32 -5.44 11.48
C HIS A 71 5.87 -5.81 11.21
N GLU A 72 5.35 -5.28 10.11
CA GLU A 72 4.04 -5.60 9.58
C GLU A 72 4.09 -5.59 8.06
N THR A 73 3.29 -6.43 7.42
CA THR A 73 3.08 -6.36 5.97
C THR A 73 1.65 -5.91 5.69
N VAL A 74 1.50 -4.79 4.99
CA VAL A 74 0.22 -4.33 4.46
C VAL A 74 0.11 -4.76 3.01
N LYS A 75 -0.98 -5.46 2.70
CA LYS A 75 -1.26 -5.96 1.36
C LYS A 75 -2.57 -5.37 0.81
N LEU A 76 -2.46 -4.66 -0.30
CA LEU A 76 -3.57 -4.08 -1.04
C LEU A 76 -3.83 -4.89 -2.30
N THR A 77 -4.95 -5.60 -2.33
CA THR A 77 -5.36 -6.42 -3.48
C THR A 77 -6.59 -5.81 -4.15
N ALA A 78 -6.58 -5.76 -5.48
CA ALA A 78 -7.71 -5.31 -6.27
C ALA A 78 -8.97 -6.11 -5.93
N LYS A 79 -10.06 -5.41 -5.61
CA LYS A 79 -11.39 -6.01 -5.47
C LYS A 79 -11.90 -6.42 -6.85
N ARG A 80 -12.80 -7.42 -6.91
CA ARG A 80 -13.46 -7.77 -8.18
C ARG A 80 -14.18 -6.53 -8.73
N THR A 81 -13.94 -6.20 -10.00
CA THR A 81 -14.74 -5.22 -10.74
C THR A 81 -15.59 -5.96 -11.77
N LYS A 82 -16.55 -5.27 -12.43
CA LYS A 82 -17.36 -5.85 -13.52
C LYS A 82 -16.52 -6.26 -14.73
N LEU A 83 -15.29 -5.75 -14.85
CA LEU A 83 -14.29 -6.20 -15.82
C LEU A 83 -13.63 -7.49 -15.29
N GLN A 84 -13.50 -8.51 -16.13
CA GLN A 84 -12.95 -9.83 -15.76
C GLN A 84 -11.55 -9.79 -15.12
N LYS A 85 -10.80 -8.70 -15.30
CA LYS A 85 -9.48 -8.49 -14.66
C LYS A 85 -9.62 -7.56 -13.46
N LYS A 86 -9.12 -8.01 -12.30
CA LYS A 86 -9.07 -7.20 -11.07
C LYS A 86 -7.91 -6.21 -11.22
N VAL A 87 -8.20 -4.91 -11.21
CA VAL A 87 -7.17 -3.86 -11.25
C VAL A 87 -7.35 -2.96 -10.04
N LEU A 88 -6.23 -2.47 -9.50
CA LEU A 88 -6.28 -1.44 -8.47
C LEU A 88 -6.74 -0.13 -9.12
N VAL A 89 -7.60 0.61 -8.43
CA VAL A 89 -8.17 1.87 -8.93
C VAL A 89 -7.98 3.01 -7.95
N GLN A 90 -8.14 4.24 -8.43
CA GLN A 90 -8.04 5.44 -7.60
C GLN A 90 -8.91 5.33 -6.34
N GLY A 91 -8.29 5.63 -5.20
CA GLY A 91 -8.93 5.59 -3.90
C GLY A 91 -8.96 4.20 -3.24
N ASP A 92 -8.51 3.14 -3.93
CA ASP A 92 -8.27 1.87 -3.26
C ASP A 92 -7.22 2.04 -2.17
N MET A 93 -7.53 1.52 -0.98
CA MET A 93 -6.65 1.58 0.17
C MET A 93 -6.81 0.35 1.06
N MET A 94 -5.74 0.04 1.79
CA MET A 94 -5.73 -0.92 2.89
C MET A 94 -5.01 -0.25 4.06
N GLN A 95 -5.58 -0.37 5.25
CA GLN A 95 -5.00 0.13 6.49
C GLN A 95 -4.97 -1.00 7.51
N SER A 96 -3.88 -1.07 8.27
CA SER A 96 -3.70 -2.05 9.32
C SER A 96 -4.16 -1.54 10.70
N PRO A 97 -4.25 -2.42 11.72
CA PRO A 97 -4.52 -2.01 13.09
C PRO A 97 -3.48 -1.02 13.63
N TYR A 98 -2.23 -1.07 13.17
CA TYR A 98 -1.20 -0.12 13.58
C TYR A 98 -1.31 1.25 12.88
N GLY A 99 -2.25 1.39 11.95
CA GLY A 99 -2.44 2.58 11.13
C GLY A 99 -1.53 2.64 9.89
N ASN A 100 -0.69 1.62 9.66
CA ASN A 100 0.10 1.55 8.43
C ASN A 100 -0.84 1.36 7.23
N GLN A 101 -0.60 2.11 6.16
CA GLN A 101 -1.52 2.18 5.03
C GLN A 101 -0.80 2.06 3.69
N LEU A 102 -1.44 1.33 2.76
CA LEU A 102 -1.21 1.44 1.33
C LEU A 102 -2.39 2.17 0.68
N LYS A 103 -2.11 3.16 -0.17
CA LYS A 103 -3.13 3.94 -0.86
C LYS A 103 -2.76 4.16 -2.32
N VAL A 104 -3.73 3.96 -3.21
CA VAL A 104 -3.60 4.33 -4.63
C VAL A 104 -3.82 5.84 -4.78
N VAL A 105 -2.82 6.52 -5.32
CA VAL A 105 -2.82 7.95 -5.67
C VAL A 105 -2.59 8.11 -7.17
N THR A 106 -3.53 7.62 -7.98
CA THR A 106 -3.42 7.75 -9.45
C THR A 106 -3.41 9.21 -9.87
N MET A 107 -2.40 9.61 -10.63
CA MET A 107 -2.35 10.91 -11.32
C MET A 107 -2.86 10.80 -12.76
N SER A 108 -2.96 9.57 -13.26
CA SER A 108 -3.26 9.27 -14.66
C SER A 108 -4.76 9.05 -14.89
N LYS A 109 -5.43 9.94 -15.64
CA LYS A 109 -6.86 9.82 -15.99
C LYS A 109 -7.08 8.75 -17.07
N VAL A 110 -6.96 7.47 -16.72
CA VAL A 110 -7.33 6.38 -17.63
C VAL A 110 -8.76 5.97 -17.32
N LYS A 111 -9.71 6.40 -18.16
CA LYS A 111 -11.13 6.05 -17.98
C LYS A 111 -11.34 4.56 -18.26
N THR A 112 -11.94 3.85 -17.31
CA THR A 112 -12.63 2.59 -17.59
C THR A 112 -13.95 2.92 -18.31
N THR A 113 -13.99 2.76 -19.64
CA THR A 113 -15.24 2.78 -20.43
C THR A 113 -16.00 1.49 -20.26
#